data_AF-C6WK90-F1
#
_entry.id   AF-C6WK90-F1
#
_cell.length_a   1.000
_cell.length_b   1.000
_cell.length_c   1.000
_cell.angle_alpha   90.00
_cell.angle_beta   90.00
_cell.angle_gamma   90.00
#
_symmetry.space_group_name_H-M   'P 1'
#
loop_
_entity.id
_entity.type
_entity.pdbx_description
1 polymer ?
#
loop_
_entity_poly.entity_id
_entity_poly.type
_entity_poly.pdbx_seq_one_letter_code
_entity_poly.pdbx_strand_id
1 'polypeptide(L)'
;MSPKSVGTIMKHRHERVVILKTGLRVHGADAVTIARLSTTRPADTVPCVEARTWYDGYWVRLDQVSTVKATELISAWTGPGKLPPEPLASAIARLEAQPDATG
;
A
#
# COMPACT_ATOMS: atom_id res chain seq x y z
N MET A 1 4.68 18.87 -6.54
CA MET A 1 4.59 17.69 -5.65
C MET A 1 3.45 16.85 -6.18
N SER A 2 3.71 15.66 -6.75
CA SER A 2 2.64 14.83 -7.32
C SER A 2 1.67 14.42 -6.20
N PRO A 3 0.35 14.52 -6.41
CA PRO A 3 -0.61 14.16 -5.38
C PRO A 3 -0.43 12.69 -5.01
N LYS A 4 -0.48 12.40 -3.71
CA LYS A 4 -0.44 11.05 -3.15
C LYS A 4 -1.74 10.35 -3.51
N SER A 5 -1.78 9.74 -4.69
CA SER A 5 -2.94 9.04 -5.23
C SER A 5 -2.90 7.55 -4.88
N VAL A 6 -4.08 6.94 -4.80
CA VAL A 6 -4.23 5.48 -4.69
C VAL A 6 -3.41 4.77 -5.78
N GLY A 7 -2.79 3.65 -5.41
CA GLY A 7 -1.89 2.87 -6.24
C GLY A 7 -0.45 3.37 -6.31
N THR A 8 -0.16 4.58 -5.81
CA THR A 8 1.21 5.12 -5.82
C THR A 8 2.10 4.35 -4.86
N ILE A 9 3.28 3.96 -5.35
CA ILE A 9 4.31 3.29 -4.56
C ILE A 9 5.25 4.35 -3.97
N MET A 10 5.45 4.30 -2.66
CA MET A 10 6.26 5.24 -1.89
C MET A 10 7.14 4.52 -0.88
N LYS A 11 7.92 5.28 -0.11
CA LYS A 11 8.63 4.79 1.06
C LYS A 11 8.01 5.31 2.35
N HIS A 12 7.92 4.43 3.35
CA HIS A 12 7.61 4.76 4.74
C HIS A 12 8.57 3.97 5.63
N ARG A 13 9.28 4.64 6.55
CA ARG A 13 10.24 4.00 7.48
C ARG A 13 11.23 3.02 6.80
N HIS A 14 11.83 3.43 5.68
CA HIS A 14 12.73 2.61 4.83
C HIS A 14 12.08 1.43 4.09
N GLU A 15 10.78 1.21 4.25
CA GLU A 15 10.04 0.14 3.60
C GLU A 15 9.26 0.66 2.39
N ARG A 16 9.04 -0.23 1.42
CA ARG A 16 8.26 0.05 0.21
C ARG A 16 6.79 -0.13 0.54
N VAL A 17 5.95 0.82 0.18
CA VAL A 17 4.52 0.79 0.49
C VAL A 17 3.70 1.24 -0.69
N VAL A 18 2.47 0.75 -0.81
CA VAL A 18 1.48 1.23 -1.77
C VAL A 18 0.35 1.95 -1.03
N ILE A 19 -0.11 3.06 -1.59
CA ILE A 19 -1.29 3.77 -1.09
C ILE A 19 -2.56 3.02 -1.54
N LEU A 20 -3.37 2.57 -0.59
CA LEU A 20 -4.64 1.88 -0.84
C LEU A 20 -5.85 2.80 -0.70
N LYS A 21 -5.80 3.80 0.20
CA LYS A 21 -6.88 4.74 0.44
C LYS A 21 -6.36 6.16 0.70
N THR A 22 -7.07 7.16 0.20
CA THR A 22 -6.78 8.58 0.38
C THR A 22 -8.00 9.31 0.93
N GLY A 23 -7.89 10.63 1.15
CA GLY A 23 -9.00 11.46 1.68
C GLY A 23 -9.27 11.24 3.17
N LEU A 24 -8.33 10.63 3.90
CA LEU A 24 -8.43 10.41 5.33
C LEU A 24 -7.84 11.59 6.09
N ARG A 25 -8.24 11.75 7.35
CA ARG A 25 -7.66 12.72 8.28
C ARG A 25 -7.32 12.07 9.61
N VAL A 26 -6.12 12.34 10.12
CA VAL A 26 -5.66 11.90 11.44
C VAL A 26 -5.08 13.10 12.17
N HIS A 27 -5.65 13.43 13.34
CA HIS A 27 -5.28 14.60 14.14
C HIS A 27 -5.21 15.91 13.33
N GLY A 28 -6.20 16.15 12.45
CA GLY A 28 -6.29 17.36 11.62
C GLY A 28 -5.36 17.41 10.41
N ALA A 29 -4.51 16.40 10.20
CA ALA A 29 -3.62 16.30 9.04
C ALA A 29 -4.14 15.28 8.03
N ASP A 30 -3.83 15.49 6.74
CA ASP A 30 -4.14 14.54 5.68
C ASP A 30 -3.42 13.20 5.92
N ALA A 31 -4.17 12.12 5.78
CA ALA A 31 -3.71 10.77 6.01
C ALA A 31 -4.08 9.86 4.84
N VAL A 32 -3.38 8.73 4.76
CA VAL A 32 -3.58 7.70 3.75
C VAL A 32 -3.43 6.33 4.38
N THR A 33 -4.19 5.36 3.88
CA THR A 33 -3.98 3.95 4.23
C THR A 33 -2.97 3.38 3.26
N ILE A 34 -1.94 2.75 3.81
CA ILE A 34 -0.85 2.12 3.07
C ILE A 34 -0.77 0.63 3.41
N ALA A 35 -0.24 -0.15 2.48
CA ALA A 35 0.18 -1.54 2.72
C ALA A 35 1.65 -1.71 2.35
N ARG A 36 2.36 -2.52 3.13
CA ARG A 36 3.75 -2.86 2.80
C ARG A 36 3.82 -3.73 1.54
N LEU A 37 4.85 -3.46 0.74
CA LEU A 37 5.25 -4.28 -0.39
C LEU A 37 6.43 -5.17 0.00
N SER A 38 6.30 -6.44 -0.28
CA SER A 38 7.41 -7.40 -0.27
C SER A 38 7.83 -7.71 -1.71
N THR A 39 9.12 -7.89 -1.97
CA THR A 39 9.63 -8.48 -3.23
C THR A 39 9.90 -9.97 -3.11
N THR A 40 9.64 -10.54 -1.93
CA THR A 40 9.65 -11.99 -1.71
C THR A 40 8.25 -12.45 -1.38
N ARG A 41 7.88 -13.63 -1.89
CA ARG A 41 6.61 -14.26 -1.58
C ARG A 41 6.50 -14.49 -0.06
N PRO A 42 5.48 -13.95 0.61
CA PRO A 42 5.19 -14.26 2.01
C PRO A 42 4.78 -15.73 2.19
N ALA A 43 4.74 -16.20 3.44
CA ALA A 43 4.17 -17.51 3.74
C ALA A 43 2.72 -17.61 3.24
N ASP A 44 2.28 -18.81 2.83
CA ASP A 44 0.98 -19.02 2.18
C ASP A 44 -0.23 -18.64 3.06
N THR A 45 -0.04 -18.60 4.38
CA THR A 45 -1.07 -18.19 5.34
C THR A 45 -1.23 -16.67 5.46
N VAL A 46 -0.33 -15.89 4.87
CA VAL A 46 -0.34 -14.43 4.98
C VAL A 46 -1.25 -13.83 3.91
N PRO A 47 -2.28 -13.05 4.28
CA PRO A 47 -3.15 -12.41 3.32
C PRO A 47 -2.35 -11.40 2.49
N CYS A 48 -2.20 -11.69 1.20
CA CYS A 48 -1.49 -10.82 0.28
C CYS A 48 -2.08 -10.88 -1.14
N VAL A 49 -1.70 -9.90 -1.95
CA VAL A 49 -2.01 -9.85 -3.39
C VAL A 49 -0.70 -9.75 -4.16
N GLU A 50 -0.47 -10.69 -5.08
CA GLU A 50 0.66 -10.62 -6.01
C GLU A 50 0.37 -9.55 -7.07
N ALA A 51 1.38 -8.73 -7.36
CA ALA A 51 1.35 -7.67 -8.34
C ALA A 51 2.63 -7.72 -9.17
N ARG A 52 2.51 -8.17 -10.42
CA ARG A 52 3.64 -8.15 -11.35
C ARG A 52 3.72 -6.79 -12.03
N THR A 53 4.88 -6.17 -11.94
CA THR A 53 5.19 -4.91 -12.62
C THR A 53 6.26 -5.16 -13.68
N TRP A 54 6.52 -4.17 -14.53
CA TRP A 54 7.64 -4.23 -15.49
C TRP A 54 9.02 -4.30 -14.81
N TYR A 55 9.11 -3.93 -13.52
CA TYR A 55 10.36 -3.91 -12.77
C TYR A 55 10.60 -5.20 -11.98
N ASP A 56 9.59 -5.66 -11.21
CA ASP A 56 9.66 -6.85 -10.37
C ASP A 56 8.25 -7.34 -9.97
N GLY A 57 8.19 -8.54 -9.39
CA GLY A 57 7.03 -9.05 -8.67
C GLY A 57 6.96 -8.49 -7.25
N TYR A 58 5.78 -8.00 -6.88
CA TYR A 58 5.51 -7.49 -5.54
C TYR A 58 4.37 -8.25 -4.89
N TRP A 59 4.42 -8.37 -3.58
CA TRP A 59 3.31 -8.86 -2.75
C TRP A 59 2.83 -7.73 -1.86
N VAL A 60 1.59 -7.30 -2.07
CA VAL A 60 0.90 -6.34 -1.20
C VAL A 60 0.49 -7.09 0.07
N ARG A 61 1.13 -6.76 1.20
CA ARG A 61 0.90 -7.38 2.52
C ARG A 61 -0.34 -6.78 3.18
N LEU A 62 -1.46 -7.49 3.13
CA LEU A 62 -2.72 -7.02 3.73
C LEU A 62 -2.72 -7.17 5.26
N ASP A 63 -1.82 -8.00 5.80
CA ASP A 63 -1.54 -8.09 7.24
C ASP A 63 -0.73 -6.91 7.78
N GLN A 64 -0.15 -6.09 6.90
CA GLN A 64 0.72 -4.96 7.26
C GLN A 64 0.17 -3.67 6.67
N VAL A 65 -1.10 -3.42 6.97
CA VAL A 65 -1.83 -2.21 6.59
C VAL A 65 -1.77 -1.20 7.73
N SER A 66 -1.58 0.07 7.40
CA SER A 66 -1.55 1.15 8.40
C SER A 66 -2.07 2.45 7.81
N THR A 67 -2.72 3.25 8.64
CA THR A 67 -3.09 4.63 8.27
C THR A 67 -2.03 5.58 8.82
N VAL A 68 -1.38 6.33 7.93
CA VAL A 68 -0.27 7.21 8.27
C VAL A 68 -0.53 8.62 7.77
N LYS A 69 0.10 9.62 8.37
CA LYS A 69 0.07 10.98 7.84
C LYS A 69 0.71 10.98 6.46
N ALA A 70 0.07 11.64 5.50
CA ALA A 70 0.55 11.70 4.13
C ALA A 70 1.98 12.26 4.08
N THR A 71 2.33 13.22 4.94
CA THR A 71 3.67 13.84 5.04
C THR A 71 4.79 12.88 5.42
N GLU A 72 4.49 11.73 6.01
CA GLU A 72 5.49 10.70 6.35
C GLU A 72 5.95 9.87 5.15
N LEU A 73 5.28 10.01 4.00
CA LEU A 73 5.62 9.26 2.79
C LEU A 73 6.65 10.00 1.92
N ILE A 74 7.69 9.27 1.53
CA ILE A 74 8.82 9.78 0.76
C ILE A 74 8.81 9.21 -0.67
N SER A 75 8.98 10.07 -1.67
CA SER A 75 9.01 9.73 -3.09
C SER A 75 10.43 9.42 -3.61
N ALA A 76 11.26 8.72 -2.84
CA ALA A 76 12.66 8.43 -3.19
C ALA A 76 12.83 7.07 -3.90
N TRP A 77 11.96 6.77 -4.86
CA TRP A 77 11.84 5.43 -5.47
C TRP A 77 11.91 5.48 -7.00
N THR A 78 12.84 4.73 -7.60
CA THR A 78 13.10 4.65 -9.06
C THR A 78 12.52 3.39 -9.72
N GLY A 79 11.46 2.80 -9.18
CA GLY A 79 10.76 1.65 -9.78
C GLY A 79 9.45 2.06 -10.45
N PRO A 80 8.41 1.18 -10.47
CA PRO A 80 7.26 1.36 -11.36
C PRO A 80 6.36 2.55 -11.03
N GLY A 81 6.55 3.21 -9.88
CA GLY A 81 5.83 4.40 -9.44
C GLY A 81 4.37 4.15 -9.03
N LYS A 82 3.68 3.21 -9.69
CA LYS A 82 2.33 2.76 -9.37
C LYS A 82 2.19 1.25 -9.48
N LEU A 83 1.26 0.70 -8.70
CA LEU A 83 0.81 -0.67 -8.81
C LEU A 83 -0.12 -0.82 -10.03
N PRO A 84 -0.16 -1.99 -10.71
CA PRO A 84 -1.08 -2.22 -11.80
C PRO A 84 -2.55 -2.18 -11.31
N PRO A 85 -3.52 -1.79 -12.17
CA PRO A 85 -4.90 -1.56 -11.75
C PRO A 85 -5.61 -2.79 -11.16
N GLU A 86 -5.43 -3.96 -11.77
CA GLU A 86 -6.09 -5.20 -11.34
C GLU A 86 -5.65 -5.67 -9.93
N PRO A 87 -4.35 -5.85 -9.64
CA PRO A 87 -3.91 -6.22 -8.29
C PRO A 87 -4.20 -5.12 -7.25
N LEU A 88 -4.20 -3.84 -7.66
CA LEU A 88 -4.60 -2.75 -6.77
C LEU A 88 -6.08 -2.86 -6.37
N ALA A 89 -6.97 -3.06 -7.33
CA ALA A 89 -8.40 -3.23 -7.07
C ALA A 89 -8.66 -4.47 -6.20
N SER A 90 -7.96 -5.58 -6.47
CA SER A 90 -8.04 -6.80 -5.64
C SER A 90 -7.57 -6.56 -4.21
N ALA A 91 -6.48 -5.83 -4.00
CA ALA A 91 -5.99 -5.47 -2.68
C ALA A 91 -6.99 -4.61 -1.90
N ILE A 92 -7.59 -3.61 -2.55
CA ILE A 92 -8.60 -2.74 -1.94
C ILE A 92 -9.86 -3.54 -1.57
N ALA A 93 -10.39 -4.34 -2.51
CA ALA A 93 -11.58 -5.15 -2.26
C ALA A 93 -11.38 -6.15 -1.10
N ARG A 94 -10.20 -6.78 -1.03
CA ARG A 94 -9.88 -7.70 0.08
C ARG A 94 -9.73 -6.98 1.42
N LEU A 95 -9.14 -5.78 1.42
CA LEU A 95 -9.05 -4.96 2.62
C LEU A 95 -10.43 -4.55 3.14
N GLU A 96 -11.35 -4.18 2.25
CA GLU A 96 -12.73 -3.79 2.60
C GLU A 96 -13.60 -4.99 3.03
N ALA A 97 -13.28 -6.19 2.53
CA ALA A 97 -13.98 -7.42 2.89
C ALA A 97 -13.53 -8.03 4.24
N GLN A 98 -12.41 -7.57 4.81
CA GLN A 98 -12.00 -7.97 6.15
C GLN A 98 -12.80 -7.15 7.18
N PRO A 99 -13.70 -7.76 7.97
CA PRO A 99 -14.34 -7.05 9.06
C PRO A 99 -13.23 -6.61 10.03
N ASP A 100 -13.28 -5.33 10.42
CA ASP A 100 -12.45 -4.74 11.47
C ASP A 100 -12.26 -5.74 12.63
N ALA A 101 -11.11 -6.42 12.66
CA ALA A 101 -10.61 -7.04 13.87
C ALA A 101 -10.02 -5.93 14.75
N THR A 102 -10.86 -4.95 15.09
CA THR A 102 -10.61 -4.02 16.17
C THR A 102 -11.07 -4.73 17.44
N GLY A 103 -10.14 -5.45 18.06
CA GLY A 103 -10.21 -5.88 19.45
C GLY A 103 -9.27 -5.03 20.28
#